data_AF-A0A914U3A6-F1
#
_entry.id   AF-A0A914U3A6-F1
#
_cell.length_a   1.000
_cell.length_b   1.000
_cell.length_c   1.000
_cell.angle_alpha   90.00
_cell.angle_beta   90.00
_cell.angle_gamma   90.00
#
_symmetry.space_group_name_H-M   'P 1'
#
loop_
_entity.id
_entity.type
_entity.pdbx_description
1 polymer ?
#
loop_
_entity_poly.entity_id
_entity_poly.type
_entity_poly.pdbx_seq_one_letter_code
_entity_poly.pdbx_strand_id
1 'polypeptide(L)' 'MESKFVVIAGNSHPKFVQSVVSALNVPLGRINAYKQSNNEISVNVEESVRGRDVYVIQSVN' A
#
# COMPACT_ATOMS: atom_id res chain seq x y z
N MET A 1 2.77 -19.16 2.41
CA MET A 1 4.17 -18.67 2.42
C MET A 1 4.11 -17.17 2.62
N GLU A 2 4.76 -16.65 3.66
CA GLU A 2 4.94 -15.21 3.82
C GLU A 2 5.80 -14.70 2.65
N SER A 3 5.28 -13.76 1.87
CA SER A 3 6.02 -13.14 0.76
C SER A 3 7.17 -12.31 1.34
N LYS A 4 8.36 -12.44 0.74
CA LYS A 4 9.59 -11.74 1.15
C LYS A 4 9.46 -10.20 1.11
N PHE A 5 8.46 -9.69 0.39
CA PHE A 5 8.16 -8.28 0.25
C PHE A 5 6.66 -7.96 0.45
N VAL A 6 6.37 -6.68 0.70
CA VAL A 6 5.03 -6.10 0.80
C VAL A 6 4.90 -4.99 -0.23
N VAL A 7 3.76 -4.98 -0.93
CA VAL A 7 3.36 -3.80 -1.72
C VAL A 7 2.31 -3.06 -0.91
N ILE A 8 2.51 -1.76 -0.66
CA ILE A 8 1.49 -0.86 -0.12
C ILE A 8 1.27 0.28 -1.12
N ALA A 9 0.10 0.92 -1.07
CA ALA A 9 -0.19 1.98 -2.01
C ALA A 9 -1.11 3.06 -1.43
N GLY A 10 -0.86 4.32 -1.82
CA GLY A 10 -1.78 5.39 -1.51
C GLY A 10 -3.05 5.35 -2.37
N ASN A 11 -3.86 6.41 -2.27
CA ASN A 11 -5.20 6.46 -2.86
C ASN A 11 -5.23 6.91 -4.34
N SER A 12 -4.08 7.21 -4.95
CA SER A 12 -4.02 7.88 -6.26
C SER A 12 -4.54 7.01 -7.42
N HIS A 13 -4.11 5.75 -7.50
CA HIS A 13 -4.42 4.87 -8.65
C HIS A 13 -4.72 3.41 -8.21
N PRO A 14 -5.84 3.15 -7.52
CA PRO A 14 -6.13 1.82 -6.97
C PRO A 14 -6.22 0.71 -8.03
N LYS A 15 -6.73 1.01 -9.24
CA LYS A 15 -6.80 0.03 -10.33
C LYS A 15 -5.42 -0.39 -10.83
N PHE A 16 -4.49 0.56 -10.95
CA PHE A 16 -3.10 0.26 -11.34
C PHE A 16 -2.42 -0.60 -10.28
N VAL A 17 -2.56 -0.21 -9.01
CA VAL A 17 -2.02 -0.98 -7.88
C VAL A 17 -2.54 -2.42 -7.91
N GLN A 18 -3.84 -2.60 -8.11
CA GLN A 18 -4.45 -3.93 -8.19
C GLN A 18 -3.84 -4.75 -9.34
N SER A 19 -3.60 -4.13 -10.50
CA SER A 19 -2.96 -4.83 -11.63
C SER A 19 -1.52 -5.27 -11.33
N VAL A 20 -0.75 -4.45 -10.59
CA VAL A 20 0.63 -4.78 -10.20
C VAL A 20 0.65 -5.97 -9.24
N VAL A 21 -0.15 -5.94 -8.17
CA VAL A 21 -0.16 -7.03 -7.19
C VAL A 21 -0.70 -8.34 -7.78
N SER A 22 -1.66 -8.25 -8.71
CA SER A 22 -2.15 -9.40 -9.48
C SER A 22 -1.06 -9.98 -10.40
N ALA A 23 -0.29 -9.15 -11.11
CA ALA A 23 0.80 -9.61 -11.96
C ALA A 23 1.95 -10.26 -11.17
N LEU A 24 2.20 -9.77 -9.95
CA LEU A 24 3.21 -10.30 -9.03
C LEU A 24 2.72 -11.51 -8.22
N ASN A 25 1.44 -11.86 -8.32
CA ASN A 25 0.78 -12.91 -7.54
C ASN A 25 1.01 -12.77 -6.02
N VAL A 26 0.86 -11.54 -5.52
CA VAL A 26 0.94 -11.21 -4.09
C VAL A 26 -0.31 -10.44 -3.65
N PRO A 27 -0.71 -10.49 -2.37
CA PRO A 27 -1.75 -9.61 -1.87
C PRO A 27 -1.23 -8.17 -1.74
N LEU A 28 -2.13 -7.19 -1.86
CA LEU A 28 -1.85 -5.82 -1.47
C LEU A 28 -1.79 -5.75 0.07
N GLY A 29 -0.79 -5.04 0.59
CA GLY A 29 -0.64 -4.85 2.02
C GLY A 29 -1.78 -4.02 2.61
N ARG A 30 -2.19 -4.36 3.82
CA ARG A 30 -3.31 -3.71 4.50
C ARG A 30 -2.87 -2.35 5.03
N ILE A 31 -3.39 -1.30 4.42
CA ILE A 31 -3.24 0.05 4.89
C ILE A 31 -4.59 0.78 4.91
N ASN A 32 -4.72 1.71 5.84
CA ASN A 32 -5.80 2.67 5.87
C ASN A 32 -5.20 4.08 5.72
N ALA A 33 -5.39 4.69 4.57
CA ALA A 33 -4.93 6.05 4.27
C ALA A 33 -6.13 6.96 4.03
N TYR A 34 -6.29 7.99 4.85
CA TYR A 34 -7.45 8.87 4.77
C TYR A 34 -7.06 10.32 5.08
N LYS A 35 -7.87 11.25 4.54
CA LYS A 35 -7.74 12.67 4.81
C LYS A 35 -8.57 13.02 6.04
N GLN A 36 -7.95 13.66 7.03
CA GLN A 36 -8.61 14.14 8.23
C GLN A 36 -9.38 15.44 7.95
N SER A 37 -10.28 15.81 8.87
CA SER A 37 -11.10 17.02 8.74
C SER A 37 -10.28 18.31 8.72
N ASN A 38 -9.07 18.31 9.28
CA ASN A 38 -8.11 19.42 9.28
C ASN A 38 -7.20 19.46 8.03
N ASN A 39 -7.54 18.70 6.99
CA ASN A 39 -6.75 18.51 5.76
C ASN A 39 -5.42 17.75 5.89
N GLU A 40 -5.07 17.24 7.06
CA GLU A 40 -3.90 16.36 7.21
C GLU A 40 -4.18 14.97 6.62
N ILE A 41 -3.11 14.29 6.20
CA ILE A 41 -3.18 12.90 5.73
C ILE A 41 -2.76 11.99 6.87
N SER A 42 -3.63 11.04 7.22
CA SER A 42 -3.34 9.99 8.18
C SER A 42 -3.18 8.65 7.47
N VAL A 43 -2.17 7.88 7.86
CA VAL A 43 -1.87 6.57 7.28
C VAL A 43 -1.61 5.59 8.42
N ASN A 44 -2.33 4.47 8.40
CA ASN A 44 -2.13 3.35 9.32
C ASN A 44 -1.78 2.09 8.51
N VAL A 45 -0.71 1.39 8.90
CA VAL A 45 -0.33 0.09 8.33
C VAL A 45 -0.86 -1.00 9.25
N GLU A 46 -1.84 -1.77 8.78
CA GLU A 46 -2.64 -2.72 9.59
C GLU A 46 -2.04 -4.14 9.60
N GLU A 47 -0.75 -4.25 9.26
CA GLU A 47 0.04 -5.48 9.34
C GLU A 47 1.50 -5.17 9.68
N SER A 48 2.21 -6.16 10.22
CA SER A 48 3.64 -5.99 10.49
C SER A 48 4.44 -6.02 9.18
N VAL A 49 5.19 -4.95 8.95
CA VAL A 49 6.16 -4.84 7.84
C VAL A 49 7.62 -4.94 8.30
N ARG A 50 7.85 -5.19 9.60
CA ARG A 50 9.19 -5.26 10.19
C ARG A 50 10.03 -6.34 9.52
N GLY A 51 11.19 -5.97 8.98
CA GLY A 51 12.13 -6.91 8.35
C GLY A 51 11.70 -7.41 6.97
N ARG A 52 10.68 -6.79 6.36
CA ARG A 52 10.22 -7.10 4.99
C ARG A 52 10.69 -6.01 4.03
N ASP A 53 10.90 -6.37 2.77
CA ASP A 53 11.13 -5.38 1.71
C ASP A 53 9.80 -4.70 1.38
N VAL A 54 9.70 -3.38 1.55
CA VAL A 54 8.43 -2.64 1.36
C VAL A 54 8.51 -1.75 0.14
N TYR A 55 7.56 -1.94 -0.78
CA TYR A 55 7.39 -1.14 -1.98
C TYR A 55 6.14 -0.26 -1.84
N VAL A 56 6.31 1.06 -2.00
CA VAL A 56 5.21 2.04 -1.94
C VAL A 56 4.86 2.52 -3.34
N ILE A 57 3.62 2.31 -3.76
CA ILE A 57 3.12 2.79 -5.05
C ILE A 57 2.27 4.04 -4.82
N GLN A 58 2.70 5.17 -5.36
CA GLN A 58 1.95 6.43 -5.31
C GLN A 58 2.31 7.32 -6.49
N SER A 59 1.31 7.73 -7.29
CA SER A 59 1.50 8.82 -8.25
C SER A 59 1.39 10.16 -7.53
N VAL A 60 2.18 11.14 -7.95
CA VAL A 60 2.32 12.46 -7.29
C VAL A 60 1.74 13.62 -8.10
N ASN A 61 1.07 13.32 -9.22
CA ASN A 61 0.51 14.29 -10.16
C ASN A 61 -0.97 14.05 -10.40
#